data_AF-A0AAD8AHU0-F1
#
_entry.id   AF-A0AAD8AHU0-F1
#
_cell.length_a   1.000
_cell.length_b   1.000
_cell.length_c   1.000
_cell.angle_alpha   90.00
_cell.angle_beta   90.00
_cell.angle_gamma   90.00
#
_symmetry.space_group_name_H-M   'P 1'
#
loop_
_entity.id
_entity.type
_entity.pdbx_description
1 polymer ?
#
loop_
_entity_poly.entity_id
_entity_poly.type
_entity_poly.pdbx_seq_one_letter_code
_entity_poly.pdbx_strand_id
1 'polypeptide(L)'
;MAIWAILASPLIMSTELRDIKREYKDILQNKGVIAVNQDPLGIQGKRIYNEDDVEIWTRPVSPKVGNEYSYAVAIISRRTDGYPYPVSTVLQDIGLNNTSGYVFEDLYDSEATPQILSPDSELNVRVNPTGVVFFRATALDNTDL
;
A
#
# COMPACT_ATOMS: atom_id res chain seq x y z
N MET A 1 9.62 -1.02 -5.80
CA MET A 1 9.27 -2.20 -5.00
C MET A 1 7.76 -2.33 -4.79
N ALA A 2 7.06 -1.30 -4.29
CA ALA A 2 5.61 -1.33 -4.05
C ALA A 2 4.76 -1.88 -5.21
N ILE A 3 4.94 -1.41 -6.45
CA ILE A 3 4.14 -1.89 -7.59
C ILE A 3 4.35 -3.37 -7.90
N TRP A 4 5.58 -3.88 -7.82
CA TRP A 4 5.83 -5.32 -7.94
C TRP A 4 5.18 -6.13 -6.82
N ALA A 5 5.11 -5.58 -5.62
CA ALA A 5 4.36 -6.19 -4.53
C ALA A 5 2.84 -6.20 -4.82
N ILE A 6 2.27 -5.10 -5.31
CA ILE A 6 0.85 -5.04 -5.72
C ILE A 6 0.54 -6.04 -6.85
N LEU A 7 1.41 -6.15 -7.85
CA LEU A 7 1.18 -6.97 -9.03
C LEU A 7 1.49 -8.46 -8.82
N ALA A 8 1.71 -8.91 -7.58
CA ALA A 8 2.10 -10.29 -7.25
C ALA A 8 3.26 -10.81 -8.14
N SER A 9 4.17 -9.91 -8.49
CA SER A 9 5.22 -10.20 -9.47
C SER A 9 6.41 -10.90 -8.83
N PRO A 10 7.16 -11.73 -9.58
CA PRO A 10 8.41 -12.30 -9.09
C PRO A 10 9.42 -11.21 -8.68
N LEU A 11 9.98 -11.32 -7.48
CA LEU A 11 11.00 -10.40 -6.97
C LEU A 11 12.41 -10.88 -7.34
N ILE A 12 12.74 -10.81 -8.63
CA ILE A 12 14.05 -11.20 -9.15
C ILE A 12 14.95 -9.96 -9.22
N MET A 13 16.04 -9.96 -8.47
CA MET A 13 17.00 -8.84 -8.41
C MET A 13 18.15 -9.04 -9.40
N SER A 14 18.56 -7.96 -10.06
CA SER A 14 19.72 -7.93 -10.94
C SER A 14 20.59 -6.72 -10.59
N THR A 15 21.43 -6.87 -9.56
CA THR A 15 22.32 -5.82 -9.05
C THR A 15 23.58 -6.44 -8.43
N GLU A 16 24.61 -5.63 -8.23
CA GLU A 16 25.84 -6.06 -7.54
C GLU A 16 25.59 -6.12 -6.02
N LEU A 17 25.38 -7.33 -5.51
CA LEU A 17 25.04 -7.54 -4.10
C LEU A 17 26.21 -7.27 -3.14
N ARG A 18 27.45 -7.31 -3.62
CA ARG A 18 28.63 -7.06 -2.78
C ARG A 18 28.79 -5.58 -2.40
N ASP A 19 28.23 -4.68 -3.20
CA ASP A 19 28.39 -3.22 -3.06
C ASP A 19 27.04 -2.48 -3.00
N ILE A 20 25.99 -3.16 -2.52
CA ILE A 20 24.68 -2.54 -2.41
C ILE A 20 24.66 -1.55 -1.24
N LYS A 21 24.25 -0.30 -1.52
CA LYS A 21 24.01 0.70 -0.48
C LYS A 21 22.94 0.22 0.51
N ARG A 22 23.12 0.59 1.79
CA ARG A 22 22.20 0.24 2.87
C ARG A 22 20.76 0.68 2.58
N GLU A 23 20.57 1.89 2.06
CA GLU A 23 19.25 2.42 1.70
C GLU A 23 18.47 1.51 0.71
N TYR A 24 19.14 0.96 -0.30
CA TYR A 24 18.51 0.05 -1.26
C TYR A 24 18.29 -1.34 -0.66
N LYS A 25 19.23 -1.81 0.16
CA LYS A 25 19.10 -3.07 0.89
C LYS A 25 17.89 -3.05 1.81
N ASP A 26 17.67 -1.95 2.54
CA ASP A 26 16.55 -1.80 3.47
C ASP A 26 15.21 -1.82 2.72
N ILE A 27 15.13 -1.21 1.52
CA ILE A 27 13.95 -1.29 0.64
C ILE A 27 13.70 -2.73 0.16
N LEU A 28 14.75 -3.42 -0.29
CA LEU A 28 14.64 -4.77 -0.85
C LEU A 28 14.36 -5.83 0.21
N GLN A 29 14.76 -5.59 1.46
CA GLN A 29 14.54 -6.48 2.61
C GLN A 29 13.36 -6.07 3.49
N ASN A 30 12.57 -5.08 3.06
CA ASN A 30 11.41 -4.61 3.81
C ASN A 30 10.40 -5.75 3.99
N LYS A 31 10.26 -6.24 5.23
CA LYS A 31 9.42 -7.40 5.56
C LYS A 31 7.94 -7.17 5.27
N GLY A 32 7.44 -5.95 5.48
CA GLY A 32 6.03 -5.63 5.22
C GLY A 32 5.72 -5.69 3.71
N VAL A 33 6.58 -5.10 2.90
CA VAL A 33 6.45 -5.13 1.44
C VAL A 33 6.63 -6.54 0.87
N ILE A 34 7.58 -7.32 1.41
CA ILE A 34 7.76 -8.73 1.04
C ILE A 34 6.53 -9.55 1.43
N ALA A 35 5.96 -9.34 2.61
CA ALA A 35 4.76 -10.05 3.06
C ALA A 35 3.56 -9.78 2.14
N VAL A 36 3.37 -8.53 1.70
CA VAL A 36 2.37 -8.21 0.67
C VAL A 36 2.65 -8.95 -0.64
N ASN A 37 3.90 -8.94 -1.12
CA ASN A 37 4.25 -9.60 -2.37
C ASN A 37 3.98 -11.12 -2.30
N GLN A 38 4.41 -11.76 -1.22
CA GLN A 38 4.34 -13.20 -0.95
C GLN A 38 3.03 -13.65 -0.30
N ASP A 39 1.98 -12.81 -0.33
CA ASP A 39 0.70 -13.14 0.26
C ASP A 39 0.11 -14.44 -0.33
N PRO A 40 -0.35 -15.39 0.52
CA PRO A 40 -0.77 -16.72 0.09
C PRO A 40 -2.05 -16.74 -0.75
N LEU A 41 -2.84 -15.66 -0.76
CA LEU A 41 -4.01 -15.59 -1.64
C LEU A 41 -3.59 -15.57 -3.12
N GLY A 42 -2.37 -15.10 -3.43
CA GLY A 42 -1.86 -15.05 -4.80
C GLY A 42 -2.67 -14.16 -5.74
N ILE A 43 -3.57 -13.33 -5.20
CA ILE A 43 -4.44 -12.45 -5.99
C ILE A 43 -3.61 -11.25 -6.45
N GLN A 44 -3.57 -11.03 -7.76
CA GLN A 44 -2.94 -9.86 -8.36
C GLN A 44 -3.76 -8.60 -8.05
N GLY A 45 -3.09 -7.52 -7.69
CA GLY A 45 -3.71 -6.20 -7.51
C GLY A 45 -4.06 -5.50 -8.83
N LYS A 46 -4.83 -4.43 -8.72
CA LYS A 46 -5.34 -3.65 -9.85
C LYS A 46 -5.17 -2.16 -9.60
N ARG A 47 -5.06 -1.39 -10.70
CA ARG A 47 -5.18 0.06 -10.66
C ARG A 47 -6.66 0.43 -10.61
N ILE A 48 -7.04 1.20 -9.61
CA ILE A 48 -8.42 1.60 -9.36
C ILE A 48 -8.68 3.06 -9.69
N TYR A 49 -7.64 3.90 -9.64
CA TYR A 49 -7.72 5.33 -9.93
C TYR A 49 -6.51 5.78 -10.73
N ASN A 50 -6.70 6.73 -11.65
CA ASN A 50 -5.65 7.30 -12.51
C ASN A 50 -6.09 8.66 -13.06
N GLU A 51 -5.86 9.73 -12.31
CA GLU A 51 -6.11 11.12 -12.73
C GLU A 51 -5.00 12.04 -12.20
N ASP A 52 -4.78 13.19 -12.85
CA ASP A 52 -3.82 14.22 -12.44
C ASP A 52 -2.40 13.71 -12.14
N ASP A 53 -1.93 12.73 -12.92
CA ASP A 53 -0.65 12.04 -12.73
C ASP A 53 -0.55 11.34 -11.35
N VAL A 54 -1.67 10.99 -10.74
CA VAL A 54 -1.75 10.18 -9.52
C VAL A 54 -2.45 8.87 -9.83
N GLU A 55 -1.82 7.77 -9.43
CA GLU A 55 -2.37 6.42 -9.56
C GLU A 55 -2.61 5.82 -8.19
N ILE A 56 -3.79 5.21 -7.98
CA ILE A 56 -4.05 4.38 -6.79
C ILE A 56 -4.20 2.93 -7.24
N TRP A 57 -3.49 2.05 -6.55
CA TRP A 57 -3.50 0.63 -6.78
C TRP A 57 -3.88 -0.11 -5.51
N THR A 58 -4.70 -1.15 -5.64
CA THR A 58 -5.11 -2.00 -4.52
C THR A 58 -4.87 -3.46 -4.82
N ARG A 59 -4.44 -4.21 -3.81
CA ARG A 59 -4.28 -5.67 -3.85
C ARG A 59 -4.98 -6.29 -2.64
N PRO A 60 -5.92 -7.23 -2.83
CA PRO A 60 -6.43 -8.03 -1.72
C PRO A 60 -5.31 -8.89 -1.12
N VAL A 61 -5.18 -8.88 0.21
CA VAL A 61 -4.20 -9.65 0.98
C VAL A 61 -4.86 -10.29 2.19
N SER A 62 -4.17 -11.26 2.78
CA SER A 62 -4.50 -11.84 4.08
C SER A 62 -4.08 -10.91 5.24
N PRO A 63 -4.70 -11.02 6.43
CA PRO A 63 -5.82 -11.90 6.77
C PRO A 63 -7.15 -11.43 6.18
N LYS A 64 -8.10 -12.36 6.06
CA LYS A 64 -9.51 -12.04 5.84
C LYS A 64 -10.22 -12.00 7.19
N VAL A 65 -11.16 -11.08 7.34
CA VAL A 65 -12.05 -11.02 8.50
C VAL A 65 -13.48 -11.24 8.01
N GLY A 66 -14.09 -12.35 8.43
CA GLY A 66 -15.37 -12.80 7.87
C GLY A 66 -15.29 -12.97 6.35
N ASN A 67 -16.07 -12.18 5.61
CA ASN A 67 -16.05 -12.17 4.14
C ASN A 67 -15.18 -11.06 3.52
N GLU A 68 -14.64 -10.15 4.34
CA GLU A 68 -13.86 -9.01 3.90
C GLU A 68 -12.36 -9.35 3.82
N TYR A 69 -11.68 -8.73 2.86
CA TYR A 69 -10.24 -8.86 2.68
C TYR A 69 -9.52 -7.72 3.41
N SER A 70 -8.30 -7.99 3.88
CA SER A 70 -7.31 -6.92 4.05
C SER A 70 -6.80 -6.48 2.68
N TYR A 71 -6.22 -5.28 2.59
CA TYR A 71 -5.71 -4.73 1.34
C TYR A 71 -4.32 -4.14 1.48
N ALA A 72 -3.51 -4.25 0.44
CA ALA A 72 -2.37 -3.38 0.26
C ALA A 72 -2.74 -2.25 -0.70
N VAL A 73 -2.42 -1.01 -0.34
CA VAL A 73 -2.83 0.19 -1.09
C VAL A 73 -1.59 1.01 -1.43
N ALA A 74 -1.29 1.19 -2.72
CA ALA A 74 -0.18 2.01 -3.20
C ALA A 74 -0.70 3.25 -3.91
N ILE A 75 -0.28 4.43 -3.46
CA ILE A 75 -0.61 5.73 -4.05
C ILE A 75 0.67 6.30 -4.65
N ILE A 76 0.66 6.54 -5.95
CA ILE A 76 1.86 6.84 -6.75
C ILE A 76 1.67 8.18 -7.44
N SER A 77 2.71 9.00 -7.41
CA SER A 77 2.79 10.21 -8.21
C SER A 77 3.66 9.97 -9.43
N ARG A 78 3.09 10.13 -10.62
CA ARG A 78 3.79 10.21 -11.92
C ARG A 78 4.30 11.62 -12.21
N ARG A 79 3.96 12.59 -11.37
CA ARG A 79 4.41 13.97 -11.50
C ARG A 79 5.93 14.05 -11.37
N THR A 80 6.50 15.05 -12.02
CA THR A 80 7.93 15.37 -12.00
C THR A 80 8.20 16.79 -11.52
N ASP A 81 7.21 17.45 -10.92
CA ASP A 81 7.36 18.74 -10.27
C ASP A 81 8.14 18.60 -8.95
N GLY A 82 8.41 19.70 -8.26
CA GLY A 82 9.30 19.71 -7.08
C GLY A 82 8.59 19.54 -5.73
N TYR A 83 7.25 19.46 -5.70
CA TYR A 83 6.48 19.60 -4.47
C TYR A 83 5.63 18.36 -4.16
N PRO A 84 5.54 17.92 -2.90
CA PRO A 84 4.64 16.84 -2.50
C PRO A 84 3.19 17.18 -2.79
N TYR A 85 2.51 16.30 -3.52
CA TYR A 85 1.12 16.50 -3.94
C TYR A 85 0.15 15.90 -2.90
N PRO A 86 -0.83 16.66 -2.40
CA PRO A 86 -1.86 16.12 -1.53
C PRO A 86 -2.83 15.26 -2.34
N VAL A 87 -3.06 14.04 -1.88
CA VAL A 87 -4.05 13.11 -2.43
C VAL A 87 -5.05 12.82 -1.32
N SER A 88 -6.33 13.05 -1.60
CA SER A 88 -7.44 12.65 -0.73
C SER A 88 -8.33 11.67 -1.49
N THR A 89 -8.71 10.58 -0.84
CA THR A 89 -9.63 9.58 -1.41
C THR A 89 -10.47 8.96 -0.30
N VAL A 90 -11.71 8.62 -0.59
CA VAL A 90 -12.59 7.91 0.35
C VAL A 90 -12.33 6.40 0.22
N LEU A 91 -12.29 5.67 1.34
CA LEU A 91 -11.96 4.24 1.34
C LEU A 91 -12.90 3.40 0.48
N GLN A 92 -14.20 3.69 0.51
CA GLN A 92 -15.17 2.96 -0.32
C GLN A 92 -14.93 3.16 -1.83
N ASP A 93 -14.46 4.34 -2.24
CA ASP A 93 -14.19 4.65 -3.65
C ASP A 93 -13.01 3.84 -4.19
N ILE A 94 -12.10 3.44 -3.29
CA ILE A 94 -10.97 2.56 -3.59
C ILE A 94 -11.28 1.06 -3.37
N GLY A 95 -12.54 0.74 -3.06
CA GLY A 95 -13.04 -0.63 -2.91
C GLY A 95 -12.85 -1.25 -1.52
N LEU A 96 -12.52 -0.44 -0.51
CA LEU A 96 -12.38 -0.87 0.89
C LEU A 96 -13.71 -0.64 1.63
N ASN A 97 -14.59 -1.65 1.62
CA ASN A 97 -15.99 -1.52 2.04
C ASN A 97 -16.32 -2.19 3.39
N ASN A 98 -15.32 -2.57 4.19
CA ASN A 98 -15.56 -3.23 5.48
C ASN A 98 -16.14 -2.23 6.48
N THR A 99 -17.39 -2.42 6.88
CA THR A 99 -18.09 -1.51 7.81
C THR A 99 -17.43 -1.43 9.19
N SER A 100 -16.69 -2.47 9.60
CA SER A 100 -15.93 -2.47 10.85
C SER A 100 -14.61 -1.68 10.75
N GLY A 101 -14.25 -1.24 9.55
CA GLY A 101 -13.07 -0.41 9.29
C GLY A 101 -11.80 -1.21 9.03
N TYR A 102 -10.69 -0.47 8.95
CA TYR A 102 -9.36 -0.98 8.64
C TYR A 102 -8.29 -0.27 9.47
N VAL A 103 -7.25 -1.00 9.87
CA VAL A 103 -6.01 -0.44 10.41
C VAL A 103 -5.03 -0.22 9.26
N PHE A 104 -4.70 1.04 8.99
CA PHE A 104 -3.72 1.47 8.00
C PHE A 104 -2.35 1.62 8.63
N GLU A 105 -1.36 0.89 8.11
CA GLU A 105 0.04 0.95 8.50
C GLU A 105 0.89 1.32 7.27
N ASP A 106 1.75 2.33 7.40
CA ASP A 106 2.70 2.68 6.34
C ASP A 106 3.82 1.64 6.29
N LEU A 107 4.06 1.07 5.10
CA LEU A 107 5.05 0.02 4.90
C LEU A 107 6.47 0.56 4.69
N TYR A 108 6.63 1.85 4.41
CA TYR A 108 7.93 2.51 4.27
C TYR A 108 8.31 3.38 5.47
N ASP A 109 7.33 3.89 6.21
CA ASP A 109 7.55 4.63 7.45
C ASP A 109 7.14 3.81 8.68
N SER A 110 8.12 3.13 9.30
CA SER A 110 7.87 2.29 10.48
C SER A 110 7.57 3.07 11.76
N GLU A 111 7.85 4.38 11.78
CA GLU A 111 7.58 5.25 12.94
C GLU A 111 6.20 5.91 12.84
N ALA A 112 5.54 5.82 11.69
CA ALA A 112 4.20 6.36 11.49
C ALA A 112 3.18 5.60 12.37
N THR A 113 2.37 6.36 13.10
CA THR A 113 1.28 5.78 13.89
C THR A 113 0.22 5.17 12.98
N PRO A 114 -0.20 3.91 13.21
CA PRO A 114 -1.29 3.31 12.48
C PRO A 114 -2.59 4.11 12.64
N GLN A 115 -3.39 4.19 11.59
CA GLN A 115 -4.66 4.91 11.58
C GLN A 115 -5.83 3.94 11.41
N ILE A 116 -6.91 4.15 12.15
CA ILE A 116 -8.15 3.38 11.97
C ILE A 116 -9.10 4.20 11.12
N LEU A 117 -9.51 3.66 9.98
CA LEU A 117 -10.36 4.33 9.00
C LEU A 117 -11.56 3.46 8.62
N SER A 118 -12.74 4.07 8.62
CA SER A 118 -13.99 3.46 8.16
C SER A 118 -14.19 3.71 6.66
N PRO A 119 -15.07 2.96 5.96
CA PRO A 119 -15.26 3.09 4.51
C PRO A 119 -15.62 4.50 4.02
N ASP A 120 -16.29 5.30 4.86
CA ASP A 120 -16.70 6.69 4.63
C ASP A 120 -15.63 7.72 5.00
N SER A 121 -14.53 7.28 5.61
CA SER A 121 -13.42 8.16 5.99
C SER A 121 -12.54 8.53 4.80
N GLU A 122 -11.98 9.75 4.83
CA GLU A 122 -11.00 10.20 3.85
C GLU A 122 -9.58 9.79 4.26
N LEU A 123 -8.89 9.10 3.35
CA LEU A 123 -7.45 8.88 3.42
C LEU A 123 -6.73 10.08 2.80
N ASN A 124 -6.08 10.88 3.65
CA ASN A 124 -5.33 12.05 3.25
C ASN A 124 -3.83 11.78 3.32
N VAL A 125 -3.13 11.87 2.19
CA VAL A 125 -1.68 11.63 2.12
C VAL A 125 -0.97 12.64 1.24
N ARG A 126 0.34 12.82 1.46
CA ARG A 126 1.20 13.62 0.57
C ARG A 126 2.19 12.70 -0.11
N VAL A 127 2.19 12.70 -1.44
CA VAL A 127 3.06 11.83 -2.23
C VAL A 127 4.12 12.67 -2.92
N ASN A 128 5.39 12.29 -2.73
CA ASN A 128 6.49 12.93 -3.44
C ASN A 128 6.38 12.67 -4.95
N PRO A 129 6.79 13.62 -5.80
CA PRO A 129 6.92 13.43 -7.25
C PRO A 129 7.78 12.20 -7.57
N THR A 130 7.35 11.37 -8.54
CA THR A 130 7.92 10.05 -8.87
C THR A 130 7.96 9.03 -7.71
N GLY A 131 7.33 9.36 -6.59
CA GLY A 131 7.32 8.58 -5.36
C GLY A 131 6.06 7.73 -5.18
N VAL A 132 6.06 6.98 -4.08
CA VAL A 132 4.94 6.13 -3.68
C VAL A 132 4.77 6.18 -2.16
N VAL A 133 3.52 6.27 -1.72
CA VAL A 133 3.11 5.94 -0.35
C VAL A 133 2.45 4.56 -0.40
N PHE A 134 2.81 3.67 0.52
CA PHE A 134 2.39 2.28 0.45
C PHE A 134 1.90 1.77 1.79
N PHE A 135 0.62 1.42 1.87
CA PHE A 135 -0.02 0.97 3.09
C PHE A 135 -0.38 -0.51 3.05
N ARG A 136 -0.43 -1.11 4.24
CA ARG A 136 -1.26 -2.26 4.55
C ARG A 136 -2.49 -1.80 5.32
N ALA A 137 -3.66 -2.08 4.78
CA ALA A 137 -4.98 -1.87 5.40
C ALA A 137 -5.50 -3.21 5.90
N THR A 138 -5.32 -3.50 7.18
CA THR A 138 -5.79 -4.74 7.81
C THR A 138 -7.26 -4.59 8.19
N ALA A 139 -8.13 -5.48 7.71
CA ALA A 139 -9.55 -5.45 8.05
C ALA A 139 -9.76 -5.68 9.56
N LEU A 140 -10.64 -4.90 10.17
CA LEU A 140 -11.06 -5.04 11.56
C LEU A 140 -12.32 -5.91 11.69
N ASP A 141 -12.46 -6.57 12.84
CA ASP A 141 -13.73 -7.20 13.26
C ASP A 141 -14.44 -6.31 14.30
N ASN A 142 -15.74 -6.50 14.47
CA ASN A 142 -16.55 -5.81 15.50
C ASN A 142 -16.11 -6.13 16.94
N THR A 143 -15.18 -7.08 17.10
CA THR A 143 -14.60 -7.49 18.40
C THR A 143 -13.31 -6.73 18.75
N ASP A 144 -12.75 -5.94 17.83
CA ASP A 144 -11.45 -5.26 17.97
C ASP A 144 -11.56 -3.76 18.37
N LEU A 145 -12.77 -3.30 18.74
CA LEU A 145 -13.06 -1.95 19.27
C LEU A 145 -13.52 -2.03 20.73
#